data_AF-A0A3N0ZV25-F1
#
_entry.id   AF-A0A3N0ZV25-F1
#
_cell.length_a   1.000
_cell.length_b   1.000
_cell.length_c   1.000
_cell.angle_alpha   90.00
_cell.angle_beta   90.00
_cell.angle_gamma   90.00
#
_symmetry.space_group_name_H-M   'P 1'
#
loop_
_entity.id
_entity.type
_entity.pdbx_description
1 polymer ?
#
loop_
_entity_poly.entity_id
_entity_poly.type
_entity_poly.pdbx_seq_one_letter_code
_entity_poly.pdbx_strand_id
1 'polypeptide(L)'
;MRKNILIISCLMVIALVLGACDDTPSKPKPNDSVFVPEPNFDFEEWTGTFNDKKELMYEEPKGGFWTTTNRLRLLGGPVTTEKSTDSYAGQYAARMETKQFGTLIITGMILAGEFNPDKYPDKPNYINTGQPFKGKPIRLMGYYKYQGVDNDSGSVFFAMTKWNTQLKKTDTIAEVWQVLGNTNTYTKFDIALKYYFPDVEPDSIRIACISSTQGRYFTDPANTRVGSVLYIDELSMEMPGGKIIRLYSGGR
;
A
#
# COMPACT_ATOMS: atom_id res chain seq x y z
N MET A 1 0.23 -23.41 -16.91
CA MET A 1 1.71 -23.42 -16.75
C MET A 1 2.41 -22.34 -17.59
N ARG A 2 2.24 -22.28 -18.92
CA ARG A 2 2.87 -21.23 -19.77
C ARG A 2 2.42 -19.78 -19.48
N LYS A 3 1.14 -19.54 -19.14
CA LYS A 3 0.64 -18.21 -18.74
C LYS A 3 1.29 -17.70 -17.43
N ASN A 4 1.40 -18.56 -16.43
CA ASN A 4 1.94 -18.19 -15.12
C ASN A 4 3.44 -17.88 -15.18
N ILE A 5 4.20 -18.57 -16.03
CA ILE A 5 5.63 -18.30 -16.26
C ILE A 5 5.83 -16.95 -16.95
N LEU A 6 4.98 -16.60 -17.92
CA LEU A 6 5.05 -15.30 -18.61
C LEU A 6 4.72 -14.11 -17.68
N ILE A 7 3.76 -14.30 -16.76
CA ILE A 7 3.37 -13.29 -15.74
C ILE A 7 4.50 -13.07 -14.73
N ILE A 8 5.19 -14.14 -14.30
CA ILE A 8 6.35 -14.06 -13.39
C ILE A 8 7.50 -13.29 -14.07
N SER A 9 7.78 -13.57 -15.35
CA SER A 9 8.82 -12.85 -16.11
C SER A 9 8.46 -11.39 -16.41
N CYS A 10 7.18 -11.03 -16.50
CA CYS A 10 6.75 -9.65 -16.71
C CYS A 10 6.88 -8.82 -15.41
N LEU A 11 6.42 -9.35 -14.28
CA LEU A 11 6.60 -8.74 -12.95
C LEU A 11 8.08 -8.50 -12.59
N MET A 12 9.03 -9.28 -13.15
CA MET A 12 10.46 -9.21 -12.87
C MET A 12 11.20 -7.94 -13.34
N VAL A 13 10.63 -7.13 -14.24
CA VAL A 13 11.32 -5.95 -14.81
C VAL A 13 10.68 -4.63 -14.36
N ILE A 14 9.56 -4.70 -13.67
CA ILE A 14 8.67 -3.56 -13.54
C ILE A 14 8.73 -3.06 -12.11
N ALA A 15 9.46 -1.96 -11.94
CA ALA A 15 9.40 -1.20 -10.72
C ALA A 15 7.95 -0.83 -10.40
N LEU A 16 7.53 -1.07 -9.17
CA LEU A 16 6.37 -0.38 -8.60
C LEU A 16 6.77 1.10 -8.53
N VAL A 17 6.45 1.84 -9.59
CA VAL A 17 6.62 3.28 -9.62
C VAL A 17 5.54 3.85 -8.73
N LEU A 18 5.89 4.05 -7.46
CA LEU A 18 5.07 4.86 -6.54
C LEU A 18 5.14 6.36 -6.89
N GLY A 19 5.88 6.73 -7.93
CA GLY A 19 5.92 8.08 -8.48
C GLY A 19 4.63 8.47 -9.20
N ALA A 20 4.33 9.77 -9.10
CA ALA A 20 3.20 10.48 -9.69
C ALA A 20 2.88 10.23 -11.18
N CYS A 21 3.90 9.99 -12.00
CA CYS A 21 3.76 9.91 -13.45
C CYS A 21 3.67 8.44 -13.88
N ASP A 22 2.46 7.91 -13.92
CA ASP A 22 2.17 6.63 -14.55
C ASP A 22 1.17 6.89 -15.67
N ASP A 23 1.63 6.74 -16.92
CA ASP A 23 0.93 7.11 -18.16
C ASP A 23 -0.04 6.03 -18.66
N THR A 24 -0.48 5.09 -17.82
CA THR A 24 -1.31 3.98 -18.27
C THR A 24 -2.82 4.23 -18.08
N PRO A 25 -3.60 4.32 -19.17
CA PRO A 25 -5.04 4.54 -19.09
C PRO A 25 -5.76 3.23 -18.75
N SER A 26 -6.46 3.19 -17.61
CA SER A 26 -7.64 2.32 -17.47
C SER A 26 -8.57 2.84 -16.38
N LYS A 27 -9.70 3.42 -16.78
CA LYS A 27 -10.89 3.54 -15.92
C LYS A 27 -11.96 2.57 -16.45
N PRO A 28 -12.58 1.73 -15.61
CA PRO A 28 -13.74 0.92 -16.01
C PRO A 28 -14.98 1.79 -16.21
N LYS A 29 -15.89 1.32 -17.07
CA LYS A 29 -17.22 1.91 -17.34
C LYS A 29 -18.09 1.86 -16.07
N PRO A 30 -18.93 2.88 -15.81
CA PRO A 30 -19.83 2.88 -14.66
C PRO A 30 -21.10 2.08 -15.00
N ASN A 31 -21.29 0.94 -14.34
CA ASN A 31 -22.60 0.39 -13.94
C ASN A 31 -22.38 -0.98 -13.29
N ASP A 32 -22.14 -0.93 -11.98
CA ASP A 32 -22.52 -1.93 -10.98
C ASP A 32 -22.43 -1.18 -9.64
N SER A 33 -23.29 -1.52 -8.67
CA SER A 33 -23.35 -0.88 -7.34
C SER A 33 -21.95 -0.50 -6.85
N VAL A 34 -21.68 0.81 -6.69
CA VAL A 34 -20.34 1.33 -6.42
C VAL A 34 -19.87 0.82 -5.06
N PHE A 35 -19.09 -0.27 -5.07
CA PHE A 35 -18.34 -0.69 -3.90
C PHE A 35 -17.41 0.47 -3.53
N VAL A 36 -17.61 1.03 -2.34
CA VAL A 36 -16.75 2.07 -1.78
C VAL A 36 -15.73 1.36 -0.90
N PRO A 37 -14.44 1.36 -1.26
CA PRO A 37 -13.42 0.70 -0.46
C PRO A 37 -13.38 1.27 0.96
N GLU A 38 -13.48 0.39 1.94
CA GLU A 38 -13.38 0.74 3.36
C GLU A 38 -11.89 0.72 3.75
N PRO A 39 -11.35 1.84 4.25
CA PRO A 39 -9.90 1.95 4.35
C PRO A 39 -9.23 1.09 5.38
N ASN A 40 -9.97 0.58 6.36
CA ASN A 40 -9.42 -0.31 7.36
C ASN A 40 -8.10 0.23 7.98
N PHE A 41 -8.16 1.41 8.57
CA PHE A 41 -6.97 2.14 9.02
C PHE A 41 -6.41 1.70 10.38
N ASP A 42 -7.17 0.95 11.18
CA ASP A 42 -6.69 0.35 12.44
C ASP A 42 -6.20 -1.10 12.26
N PHE A 43 -6.37 -1.70 11.07
CA PHE A 43 -5.96 -3.06 10.76
C PHE A 43 -6.58 -4.17 11.62
N GLU A 44 -7.79 -3.98 12.12
CA GLU A 44 -8.47 -4.97 12.98
C GLU A 44 -9.17 -6.09 12.20
N GLU A 45 -9.56 -5.85 10.95
CA GLU A 45 -10.32 -6.82 10.15
C GLU A 45 -9.52 -7.35 8.97
N TRP A 46 -9.46 -8.68 8.81
CA TRP A 46 -8.69 -9.34 7.76
C TRP A 46 -9.55 -10.38 7.04
N THR A 47 -9.34 -10.52 5.74
CA THR A 47 -10.01 -11.52 4.90
C THR A 47 -9.00 -12.51 4.35
N GLY A 48 -9.27 -13.80 4.54
CA GLY A 48 -8.44 -14.88 4.00
C GLY A 48 -8.66 -15.11 2.50
N THR A 49 -7.57 -15.34 1.78
CA THR A 49 -7.57 -15.91 0.43
C THR A 49 -7.23 -17.39 0.52
N PHE A 50 -8.03 -18.24 -0.12
CA PHE A 50 -7.89 -19.69 -0.08
C PHE A 50 -7.62 -20.26 -1.48
N ASN A 51 -6.91 -21.37 -1.56
CA ASN A 51 -6.73 -22.10 -2.83
C ASN A 51 -7.91 -23.02 -3.15
N ASP A 52 -7.86 -23.73 -4.29
CA ASP A 52 -8.92 -24.66 -4.73
C ASP A 52 -9.18 -25.82 -3.74
N LYS A 53 -8.20 -26.10 -2.85
CA LYS A 53 -8.32 -27.10 -1.79
C LYS A 53 -8.86 -26.52 -0.47
N LYS A 54 -9.28 -25.25 -0.47
CA LYS A 54 -9.74 -24.49 0.71
C LYS A 54 -8.65 -24.30 1.78
N GLU A 55 -7.38 -24.36 1.40
CA GLU A 55 -6.27 -24.07 2.32
C GLU A 55 -5.99 -22.56 2.29
N LEU A 56 -5.79 -21.96 3.47
CA LEU A 56 -5.47 -20.54 3.60
C LEU A 56 -4.11 -20.26 2.96
N MET A 57 -4.08 -19.35 2.00
CA MET A 57 -2.88 -18.93 1.30
C MET A 57 -2.24 -17.71 1.97
N TYR A 58 -3.05 -16.68 2.24
CA TYR A 58 -2.66 -15.42 2.90
C TYR A 58 -3.92 -14.67 3.34
N GLU A 59 -3.75 -13.66 4.18
CA GLU A 59 -4.78 -12.71 4.55
C GLU A 59 -4.45 -11.31 4.00
N GLU A 60 -5.47 -10.50 3.81
CA GLU A 60 -5.38 -9.08 3.44
C GLU A 60 -6.31 -8.27 4.35
N PRO A 61 -6.00 -6.99 4.63
CA PRO A 61 -6.95 -6.11 5.31
C PRO A 61 -8.30 -6.10 4.56
N LYS A 62 -9.37 -6.31 5.30
CA LYS A 62 -10.74 -6.28 4.78
C LYS A 62 -11.11 -4.87 4.30
N GLY A 63 -12.09 -4.76 3.40
CA GLY A 63 -12.62 -3.48 2.91
C GLY A 63 -12.14 -3.09 1.51
N GLY A 64 -11.18 -3.80 0.92
CA GLY A 64 -10.79 -3.65 -0.48
C GLY A 64 -10.05 -2.32 -0.80
N PHE A 65 -9.68 -1.56 0.23
CA PHE A 65 -8.86 -0.37 0.07
C PHE A 65 -7.38 -0.71 -0.10
N TRP A 66 -6.92 -1.72 0.64
CA TRP A 66 -5.54 -2.18 0.63
C TRP A 66 -5.34 -3.37 -0.32
N THR A 67 -4.14 -3.43 -0.88
CA THR A 67 -3.55 -4.64 -1.46
C THR A 67 -2.13 -4.79 -0.94
N THR A 68 -1.64 -6.02 -0.82
CA THR A 68 -0.25 -6.26 -0.42
C THR A 68 0.52 -7.06 -1.47
N THR A 69 1.82 -7.22 -1.23
CA THR A 69 2.70 -8.14 -1.96
C THR A 69 2.38 -9.62 -1.70
N ASN A 70 1.47 -9.95 -0.77
CA ASN A 70 1.04 -11.33 -0.51
C ASN A 70 0.44 -12.01 -1.73
N ARG A 71 -0.11 -11.28 -2.69
CA ARG A 71 -0.71 -11.87 -3.89
C ARG A 71 0.30 -12.66 -4.72
N LEU A 72 1.60 -12.39 -4.58
CA LEU A 72 2.66 -13.23 -5.15
C LEU A 72 2.64 -14.67 -4.62
N ARG A 73 1.96 -14.94 -3.50
CA ARG A 73 1.70 -16.28 -2.98
C ARG A 73 0.96 -17.16 -3.97
N LEU A 74 0.11 -16.58 -4.84
CA LEU A 74 -0.55 -17.29 -5.95
C LEU A 74 0.44 -17.85 -6.98
N LEU A 75 1.67 -17.32 -6.99
CA LEU A 75 2.78 -17.73 -7.84
C LEU A 75 3.87 -18.49 -7.05
N GLY A 76 3.59 -18.87 -5.81
CA GLY A 76 4.54 -19.56 -4.93
C GLY A 76 5.43 -18.63 -4.09
N GLY A 77 5.23 -17.31 -4.16
CA GLY A 77 5.96 -16.33 -3.37
C GLY A 77 5.69 -16.43 -1.85
N PRO A 78 6.47 -15.71 -1.03
CA PRO A 78 6.26 -15.64 0.41
C PRO A 78 5.06 -14.75 0.77
N VAL A 79 4.45 -15.03 1.93
CA VAL A 79 3.57 -14.07 2.60
C VAL A 79 4.45 -13.04 3.29
N THR A 80 4.31 -11.78 2.92
CA THR A 80 5.18 -10.66 3.35
C THR A 80 4.45 -9.64 4.19
N THR A 81 3.12 -9.68 4.24
CA THR A 81 2.29 -8.86 5.10
C THR A 81 1.34 -9.76 5.89
N GLU A 82 1.19 -9.52 7.18
CA GLU A 82 0.32 -10.30 8.06
C GLU A 82 -0.23 -9.42 9.18
N LYS A 83 -1.32 -9.85 9.80
CA LYS A 83 -1.77 -9.24 11.06
C LYS A 83 -0.87 -9.68 12.21
N SER A 84 -0.63 -8.79 13.16
CA SER A 84 0.16 -9.09 14.36
C SER A 84 -0.59 -8.65 15.61
N THR A 85 -0.57 -9.46 16.67
CA THR A 85 -1.12 -9.09 17.98
C THR A 85 -0.23 -8.12 18.77
N ASP A 86 0.94 -7.80 18.22
CA ASP A 86 1.79 -6.74 18.71
C ASP A 86 1.32 -5.42 18.09
N SER A 87 0.31 -4.80 18.70
CA SER A 87 -0.38 -3.61 18.19
C SER A 87 -0.18 -2.39 19.12
N TYR A 88 -0.40 -1.20 18.57
CA TYR A 88 -0.46 0.05 19.35
C TYR A 88 -1.83 0.19 20.02
N ALA A 89 -2.90 -0.10 19.30
CA ALA A 89 -4.27 -0.13 19.79
C ALA A 89 -4.99 -1.38 19.27
N GLY A 90 -6.21 -1.64 19.76
CA GLY A 90 -7.00 -2.78 19.31
C GLY A 90 -6.34 -4.15 19.56
N GLN A 91 -6.65 -5.13 18.71
CA GLN A 91 -6.10 -6.48 18.76
C GLN A 91 -5.00 -6.72 17.73
N TYR A 92 -4.98 -5.97 16.63
CA TYR A 92 -4.12 -6.26 15.49
C TYR A 92 -3.48 -5.01 14.91
N ALA A 93 -2.24 -5.16 14.44
CA ALA A 93 -1.56 -4.21 13.57
C ALA A 93 -1.13 -4.91 12.28
N ALA A 94 -0.81 -4.13 11.24
CA ALA A 94 -0.20 -4.67 10.02
C ALA A 94 1.32 -4.84 10.20
N ARG A 95 1.82 -6.06 10.03
CA ARG A 95 3.26 -6.40 10.04
C ARG A 95 3.71 -6.74 8.62
N MET A 96 4.65 -5.97 8.09
CA MET A 96 5.29 -6.19 6.80
C MET A 96 6.75 -6.58 6.99
N GLU A 97 7.19 -7.61 6.26
CA GLU A 97 8.56 -8.10 6.32
C GLU A 97 9.11 -8.32 4.90
N THR A 98 10.33 -7.84 4.68
CA THR A 98 11.09 -8.12 3.46
C THR A 98 11.62 -9.56 3.50
N LYS A 99 11.23 -10.40 2.53
CA LYS A 99 11.57 -11.83 2.52
C LYS A 99 12.31 -12.23 1.25
N GLN A 100 13.20 -13.22 1.38
CA GLN A 100 13.87 -13.85 0.24
C GLN A 100 12.88 -14.77 -0.52
N PHE A 101 12.96 -14.79 -1.85
CA PHE A 101 12.25 -15.73 -2.71
C PHE A 101 13.15 -16.23 -3.83
N GLY A 102 13.83 -17.36 -3.63
CA GLY A 102 14.84 -17.85 -4.57
C GLY A 102 16.00 -16.87 -4.66
N THR A 103 16.29 -16.34 -5.85
CA THR A 103 17.28 -15.28 -6.07
C THR A 103 16.70 -13.86 -5.96
N LEU A 104 15.38 -13.74 -5.77
CA LEU A 104 14.68 -12.47 -5.66
C LEU A 104 14.50 -12.06 -4.20
N ILE A 105 14.35 -10.76 -3.98
CA ILE A 105 13.95 -10.19 -2.70
C ILE A 105 12.56 -9.58 -2.86
N ILE A 106 11.62 -9.98 -2.01
CA ILE A 106 10.24 -9.48 -1.99
C ILE A 106 10.09 -8.56 -0.79
N THR A 107 10.01 -7.26 -1.06
CA THR A 107 9.70 -6.24 -0.05
C THR A 107 8.30 -6.43 0.48
N GLY A 108 8.11 -6.37 1.80
CA GLY A 108 6.77 -6.32 2.39
C GLY A 108 6.14 -4.95 2.15
N MET A 109 4.98 -4.95 1.50
CA MET A 109 4.24 -3.73 1.22
C MET A 109 2.75 -3.88 1.47
N ILE A 110 2.16 -2.82 1.98
CA ILE A 110 0.71 -2.57 1.95
C ILE A 110 0.45 -1.27 1.19
N LEU A 111 -0.49 -1.30 0.25
CA LEU A 111 -0.71 -0.26 -0.75
C LEU A 111 -2.19 0.06 -0.86
N ALA A 112 -2.56 1.34 -0.82
CA ALA A 112 -3.89 1.75 -1.22
C ALA A 112 -4.04 1.48 -2.71
N GLY A 113 -4.95 0.59 -3.09
CA GLY A 113 -5.14 0.20 -4.47
C GLY A 113 -5.61 -1.24 -4.62
N GLU A 114 -5.53 -1.72 -5.85
CA GLU A 114 -5.98 -3.07 -6.22
C GLU A 114 -4.96 -3.70 -7.17
N PHE A 115 -4.43 -4.86 -6.80
CA PHE A 115 -3.74 -5.74 -7.73
C PHE A 115 -4.80 -6.61 -8.43
N ASN A 116 -4.94 -6.55 -9.74
CA ASN A 116 -5.91 -7.39 -10.44
C ASN A 116 -5.48 -7.58 -11.90
N PRO A 117 -4.84 -8.72 -12.24
CA PRO A 117 -4.34 -8.97 -13.59
C PRO A 117 -5.42 -8.98 -14.67
N ASP A 118 -6.64 -9.39 -14.31
CA ASP A 118 -7.76 -9.44 -15.26
C ASP A 118 -8.36 -8.05 -15.50
N LYS A 119 -8.39 -7.20 -14.47
CA LYS A 119 -8.93 -5.83 -14.53
C LYS A 119 -7.93 -4.82 -15.06
N TYR A 120 -6.64 -5.05 -14.83
CA TYR A 120 -5.55 -4.15 -15.21
C TYR A 120 -4.52 -4.85 -16.12
N PRO A 121 -4.93 -5.53 -17.21
CA PRO A 121 -4.03 -6.29 -18.06
C PRO A 121 -3.01 -5.41 -18.79
N ASP A 122 -3.36 -4.14 -19.01
CA ASP A 122 -2.51 -3.14 -19.68
C ASP A 122 -1.53 -2.46 -18.72
N LYS A 123 -1.67 -2.71 -17.41
CA LYS A 123 -0.72 -2.18 -16.42
C LYS A 123 0.45 -3.14 -16.29
N PRO A 124 1.69 -2.67 -16.44
CA PRO A 124 2.86 -3.53 -16.42
C PRO A 124 2.94 -4.42 -15.14
N ASN A 125 2.58 -3.86 -13.98
CA ASN A 125 2.58 -4.58 -12.69
C ASN A 125 1.21 -5.14 -12.26
N TYR A 126 0.17 -5.01 -13.09
CA TYR A 126 -1.22 -5.37 -12.77
C TYR A 126 -1.81 -4.66 -11.53
N ILE A 127 -1.16 -3.60 -11.05
CA ILE A 127 -1.56 -2.85 -9.86
C ILE A 127 -2.12 -1.52 -10.26
N ASN A 128 -3.35 -1.24 -9.83
CA ASN A 128 -3.85 0.11 -9.78
C ASN A 128 -3.49 0.73 -8.43
N THR A 129 -2.57 1.69 -8.44
CA THR A 129 -2.19 2.44 -7.24
C THR A 129 -3.18 3.57 -6.99
N GLY A 130 -3.62 3.66 -5.74
CA GLY A 130 -4.55 4.65 -5.24
C GLY A 130 -6.02 4.21 -5.23
N GLN A 131 -6.79 4.94 -4.44
CA GLN A 131 -8.22 4.74 -4.24
C GLN A 131 -8.97 6.07 -4.48
N PRO A 132 -10.23 6.03 -4.93
CA PRO A 132 -11.07 7.22 -4.97
C PRO A 132 -11.16 7.86 -3.59
N PHE A 133 -10.97 9.18 -3.51
CA PHE A 133 -11.05 9.90 -2.25
C PHE A 133 -11.54 11.32 -2.46
N LYS A 134 -12.46 11.77 -1.61
CA LYS A 134 -12.95 13.15 -1.60
C LYS A 134 -12.48 13.84 -0.34
N GLY A 135 -11.68 14.89 -0.50
CA GLY A 135 -11.21 15.72 0.60
C GLY A 135 -9.76 16.12 0.44
N LYS A 136 -9.36 17.11 1.24
CA LYS A 136 -8.05 17.72 1.22
C LYS A 136 -7.40 17.67 2.61
N PRO A 137 -6.93 16.50 3.07
CA PRO A 137 -6.34 16.37 4.39
C PRO A 137 -5.10 17.25 4.52
N ILE A 138 -4.90 17.85 5.70
CA ILE A 138 -3.76 18.69 6.03
C ILE A 138 -2.66 17.90 6.75
N ARG A 139 -2.99 16.72 7.32
CA ARG A 139 -2.01 15.85 7.97
C ARG A 139 -2.31 14.38 7.71
N LEU A 140 -1.25 13.58 7.64
CA LEU A 140 -1.28 12.13 7.75
C LEU A 140 -0.60 11.72 9.05
N MET A 141 -1.24 10.84 9.82
CA MET A 141 -0.73 10.36 11.09
C MET A 141 -0.88 8.85 11.18
N GLY A 142 -0.10 8.25 12.08
CA GLY A 142 -0.21 6.86 12.45
C GLY A 142 0.86 6.48 13.45
N TYR A 143 0.88 5.21 13.84
CA TYR A 143 1.89 4.65 14.72
C TYR A 143 2.66 3.57 13.98
N TYR A 144 3.96 3.53 14.23
CA TYR A 144 4.82 2.54 13.62
C TYR A 144 5.81 1.96 14.63
N LYS A 145 6.22 0.73 14.36
CA LYS A 145 7.40 0.13 14.98
C LYS A 145 8.28 -0.44 13.88
N TYR A 146 9.60 -0.30 13.98
CA TYR A 146 10.48 -0.71 12.90
C TYR A 146 11.74 -1.41 13.42
N GLN A 147 12.02 -2.56 12.83
CA GLN A 147 13.18 -3.42 13.10
C GLN A 147 13.92 -3.63 11.78
N GLY A 148 14.78 -2.68 11.44
CA GLY A 148 15.62 -2.72 10.25
C GLY A 148 16.84 -3.61 10.41
N VAL A 149 17.24 -4.25 9.31
CA VAL A 149 18.49 -4.96 9.18
C VAL A 149 19.56 -4.03 8.61
N ASP A 150 20.78 -4.07 9.17
CA ASP A 150 21.87 -3.16 8.82
C ASP A 150 21.44 -1.67 8.88
N ASN A 151 21.61 -0.94 7.78
CA ASN A 151 21.26 0.47 7.64
C ASN A 151 19.91 0.68 6.94
N ASP A 152 19.05 -0.34 6.91
CA ASP A 152 17.73 -0.23 6.28
C ASP A 152 16.77 0.68 7.06
N SER A 153 15.73 1.10 6.36
CA SER A 153 14.64 1.90 6.92
C SER A 153 13.31 1.48 6.32
N GLY A 154 12.24 1.58 7.11
CA GLY A 154 10.89 1.51 6.59
C GLY A 154 10.52 2.83 5.94
N SER A 155 9.44 2.84 5.17
CA SER A 155 8.88 4.12 4.70
C SER A 155 7.37 4.10 4.59
N VAL A 156 6.80 5.29 4.72
CA VAL A 156 5.41 5.59 4.37
C VAL A 156 5.43 6.60 3.24
N PHE A 157 4.74 6.24 2.16
CA PHE A 157 4.44 7.12 1.05
C PHE A 157 2.98 7.56 1.13
N PHE A 158 2.74 8.82 0.83
CA PHE A 158 1.39 9.35 0.70
C PHE A 158 1.33 10.38 -0.43
N ALA A 159 0.28 10.30 -1.24
CA ALA A 159 -0.01 11.33 -2.23
C ALA A 159 -1.51 11.57 -2.39
N MET A 160 -1.83 12.82 -2.72
CA MET A 160 -3.14 13.23 -3.20
C MET A 160 -3.03 13.51 -4.68
N THR A 161 -3.90 12.92 -5.48
CA THR A 161 -3.84 13.01 -6.94
C THR A 161 -5.15 13.50 -7.53
N LYS A 162 -5.08 14.01 -8.76
CA LYS A 162 -6.24 14.40 -9.56
C LYS A 162 -6.11 13.88 -10.98
N TRP A 163 -7.18 13.30 -11.53
CA TRP A 163 -7.20 12.94 -12.94
C TRP A 163 -7.38 14.18 -13.82
N ASN A 164 -6.40 14.45 -14.67
CA ASN A 164 -6.46 15.50 -15.68
C ASN A 164 -7.10 14.94 -16.95
N THR A 165 -8.37 15.30 -17.21
CA THR A 165 -9.12 14.80 -18.36
C THR A 165 -8.59 15.32 -19.70
N GLN A 166 -7.95 16.49 -19.72
CA GLN A 166 -7.41 17.10 -20.93
C GLN A 166 -6.12 16.40 -21.36
N LEU A 167 -5.19 16.24 -20.41
CA LEU A 167 -3.89 15.61 -20.64
C LEU A 167 -3.93 14.08 -20.55
N LYS A 168 -5.07 13.51 -20.15
CA LYS A 168 -5.27 12.06 -19.92
C LYS A 168 -4.18 11.47 -19.01
N LYS A 169 -3.82 12.20 -17.96
CA LYS A 169 -2.79 11.82 -16.99
C LYS A 169 -3.21 12.14 -15.57
N THR A 170 -2.50 11.56 -14.61
CA THR A 170 -2.70 11.85 -13.20
C THR A 170 -1.77 12.97 -12.76
N ASP A 171 -2.34 14.08 -12.28
CA ASP A 171 -1.59 15.18 -11.66
C ASP A 171 -1.41 14.92 -10.16
N THR A 172 -0.21 15.19 -9.64
CA THR A 172 0.08 15.09 -8.21
C THR A 172 -0.14 16.43 -7.52
N ILE A 173 -1.04 16.42 -6.55
CA ILE A 173 -1.57 17.61 -5.89
C ILE A 173 -0.87 17.85 -4.55
N ALA A 174 -0.52 16.77 -3.85
CA ALA A 174 0.39 16.75 -2.71
C ALA A 174 1.11 15.40 -2.67
N GLU A 175 2.34 15.37 -2.16
CA GLU A 175 3.12 14.14 -2.02
C GLU A 175 4.06 14.25 -0.81
N VAL A 176 4.24 13.14 -0.10
CA VAL A 176 5.26 13.02 0.93
C VAL A 176 5.82 11.60 1.00
N TRP A 177 7.12 11.54 1.24
CA TRP A 177 7.86 10.33 1.57
C TRP A 177 8.45 10.48 2.96
N GLN A 178 7.98 9.67 3.90
CA GLN A 178 8.50 9.63 5.25
C GLN A 178 9.33 8.37 5.44
N VAL A 179 10.62 8.55 5.73
CA VAL A 179 11.51 7.47 6.17
C VAL A 179 11.26 7.19 7.66
N LEU A 180 11.18 5.91 8.01
CA LEU A 180 10.91 5.42 9.36
C LEU A 180 12.17 4.69 9.86
N GLY A 181 12.76 5.24 10.93
CA GLY A 181 13.96 4.68 11.55
C GLY A 181 13.65 3.59 12.57
N ASN A 182 14.68 2.89 13.05
CA ASN A 182 14.53 1.84 14.05
C ASN A 182 13.87 2.35 15.33
N THR A 183 12.87 1.61 15.81
CA THR A 183 12.24 1.85 17.10
C THR A 183 11.64 0.55 17.64
N ASN A 184 11.84 0.30 18.93
CA ASN A 184 11.37 -0.92 19.61
C ASN A 184 9.98 -0.75 20.23
N THR A 185 9.44 0.46 20.20
CA THR A 185 8.10 0.80 20.73
C THR A 185 7.33 1.58 19.68
N TYR A 186 6.01 1.43 19.67
CA TYR A 186 5.17 2.19 18.74
C TYR A 186 5.41 3.70 18.89
N THR A 187 5.80 4.31 17.77
CA THR A 187 6.18 5.71 17.66
C THR A 187 5.23 6.40 16.71
N LYS A 188 4.71 7.57 17.08
CA LYS A 188 3.82 8.34 16.21
C LYS A 188 4.62 8.94 15.06
N PHE A 189 4.13 8.81 13.83
CA PHE A 189 4.48 9.73 12.75
C PHE A 189 3.32 10.71 12.52
N ASP A 190 3.67 11.95 12.20
CA ASP A 190 2.71 13.05 12.05
C ASP A 190 3.25 14.01 11.00
N ILE A 191 2.67 13.92 9.81
CA ILE A 191 3.21 14.52 8.60
C ILE A 191 2.24 15.58 8.10
N ALA A 192 2.68 16.84 8.10
CA ALA A 192 1.93 17.92 7.47
C ALA A 192 2.03 17.81 5.94
N LEU A 193 0.89 17.93 5.26
CA LEU A 193 0.81 17.80 3.81
C LEU A 193 1.01 19.14 3.14
N LYS A 194 2.00 19.21 2.23
CA LYS A 194 2.23 20.38 1.39
C LYS A 194 1.57 20.19 0.03
N TYR A 195 0.62 21.05 -0.29
CA TYR A 195 -0.08 21.06 -1.56
C TYR A 195 0.69 21.88 -2.60
N TYR A 196 1.04 21.26 -3.72
CA TYR A 196 1.65 21.94 -4.87
C TYR A 196 0.65 22.83 -5.60
N PHE A 197 -0.63 22.44 -5.58
CA PHE A 197 -1.74 23.17 -6.19
C PHE A 197 -2.84 23.42 -5.13
N PRO A 198 -2.76 24.53 -4.37
CA PRO A 198 -3.63 24.78 -3.22
C PRO A 198 -5.10 25.02 -3.59
N ASP A 199 -5.40 25.44 -4.81
CA ASP A 199 -6.78 25.67 -5.28
C ASP A 199 -7.38 24.45 -5.99
N VAL A 200 -6.63 23.36 -6.07
CA VAL A 200 -7.06 22.13 -6.72
C VAL A 200 -7.53 21.11 -5.69
N GLU A 201 -8.77 20.66 -5.83
CA GLU A 201 -9.31 19.56 -5.06
C GLU A 201 -8.89 18.21 -5.68
N PRO A 202 -8.17 17.35 -4.94
CA PRO A 202 -7.82 16.00 -5.39
C PRO A 202 -9.06 15.10 -5.47
N ASP A 203 -8.96 14.04 -6.28
CA ASP A 203 -10.03 13.04 -6.46
C ASP A 203 -9.61 11.62 -6.05
N SER A 204 -8.36 11.46 -5.63
CA SER A 204 -7.76 10.17 -5.32
C SER A 204 -6.65 10.31 -4.27
N ILE A 205 -6.47 9.24 -3.50
CA ILE A 205 -5.46 9.08 -2.46
C ILE A 205 -4.55 7.91 -2.81
N ARG A 206 -3.27 8.02 -2.54
CA ARG A 206 -2.29 6.94 -2.61
C ARG A 206 -1.59 6.84 -1.26
N ILE A 207 -1.48 5.62 -0.74
CA ILE A 207 -0.74 5.33 0.48
C ILE A 207 0.08 4.07 0.22
N ALA A 208 1.33 4.04 0.66
CA ALA A 208 2.13 2.82 0.73
C ALA A 208 2.87 2.76 2.06
N CYS A 209 2.88 1.62 2.72
CA CYS A 209 3.84 1.34 3.80
C CYS A 209 4.76 0.21 3.35
N ILE A 210 6.06 0.36 3.57
CA ILE A 210 7.10 -0.43 2.93
C ILE A 210 8.16 -0.84 3.96
N SER A 211 8.43 -2.14 4.08
CA SER A 211 9.37 -2.68 5.07
C SER A 211 10.85 -2.42 4.77
N SER A 212 11.19 -2.12 3.52
CA SER A 212 12.54 -1.72 3.09
C SER A 212 12.45 -0.62 2.04
N THR A 213 12.89 0.58 2.37
CA THR A 213 12.74 1.78 1.53
C THR A 213 13.36 1.62 0.15
N GLN A 214 14.53 0.97 0.06
CA GLN A 214 15.20 0.72 -1.22
C GLN A 214 14.48 -0.34 -2.06
N GLY A 215 13.76 -1.25 -1.39
CA GLY A 215 12.92 -2.25 -2.02
C GLY A 215 11.66 -1.72 -2.69
N ARG A 216 11.37 -0.40 -2.60
CA ARG A 216 10.19 0.22 -3.21
C ARG A 216 10.10 0.05 -4.73
N TYR A 217 11.25 0.02 -5.40
CA TYR A 217 11.31 -0.07 -6.85
C TYR A 217 11.52 -1.49 -7.35
N PHE A 218 11.73 -2.49 -6.50
CA PHE A 218 12.08 -3.87 -6.90
C PHE A 218 13.30 -4.01 -7.82
N THR A 219 14.01 -2.91 -8.12
CA THR A 219 15.16 -2.83 -9.02
C THR A 219 16.49 -2.68 -8.29
N ASP A 220 16.47 -2.50 -6.97
CA ASP A 220 17.66 -2.35 -6.13
C ASP A 220 17.73 -3.46 -5.06
N PRO A 221 17.90 -4.74 -5.46
CA PRO A 221 18.05 -5.83 -4.50
C PRO A 221 19.33 -5.71 -3.67
N ALA A 222 20.35 -4.98 -4.14
CA ALA A 222 21.61 -4.81 -3.42
C ALA A 222 21.46 -4.00 -2.13
N ASN A 223 20.52 -3.05 -2.10
CA ASN A 223 20.25 -2.22 -0.92
C ASN A 223 18.96 -2.57 -0.18
N THR A 224 18.17 -3.52 -0.69
CA THR A 224 16.99 -4.04 -0.02
C THR A 224 17.40 -5.08 1.02
N ARG A 225 16.99 -4.94 2.29
CA ARG A 225 17.44 -5.84 3.36
C ARG A 225 16.36 -6.85 3.77
N VAL A 226 16.65 -8.12 3.50
CA VAL A 226 15.83 -9.26 3.96
C VAL A 226 15.81 -9.29 5.49
N GLY A 227 14.65 -9.51 6.08
CA GLY A 227 14.44 -9.52 7.52
C GLY A 227 14.08 -8.16 8.12
N SER A 228 14.13 -7.06 7.36
CA SER A 228 13.58 -5.78 7.82
C SER A 228 12.07 -5.88 8.02
N VAL A 229 11.59 -5.47 9.20
CA VAL A 229 10.18 -5.55 9.61
C VAL A 229 9.63 -4.18 9.95
N LEU A 230 8.50 -3.83 9.32
CA LEU A 230 7.70 -2.66 9.63
C LEU A 230 6.35 -3.08 10.21
N TYR A 231 5.98 -2.48 11.33
CA TYR A 231 4.64 -2.52 11.89
C TYR A 231 3.97 -1.17 11.67
N ILE A 232 2.71 -1.16 11.26
CA ILE A 232 1.88 0.04 11.11
C ILE A 232 0.54 -0.20 11.77
N ASP A 233 0.06 0.82 12.49
CA ASP A 233 -1.21 0.80 13.20
C ASP A 233 -1.83 2.21 13.27
N GLU A 234 -3.16 2.26 13.47
CA GLU A 234 -3.95 3.47 13.74
C GLU A 234 -3.68 4.63 12.75
N LEU A 235 -3.75 4.33 11.45
CA LEU A 235 -3.64 5.36 10.42
C LEU A 235 -4.79 6.38 10.53
N SER A 236 -4.49 7.65 10.32
CA SER A 236 -5.51 8.69 10.33
C SER A 236 -5.10 9.91 9.53
N MET A 237 -6.10 10.69 9.13
CA MET A 237 -5.90 11.94 8.42
C MET A 237 -6.61 13.08 9.13
N GLU A 238 -5.96 14.24 9.24
CA GLU A 238 -6.60 15.45 9.72
C GLU A 238 -7.09 16.29 8.55
N MET A 239 -8.35 16.71 8.57
CA MET A 239 -8.95 17.63 7.61
C MET A 239 -8.84 19.07 8.11
N PRO A 240 -8.93 20.09 7.23
CA PRO A 240 -9.09 21.47 7.64
C PRO A 240 -10.20 21.62 8.69
N GLY A 241 -9.93 22.43 9.73
CA GLY A 241 -10.84 22.58 10.87
C GLY A 241 -10.70 21.51 11.95
N GLY A 242 -9.65 20.69 11.94
CA GLY A 242 -9.30 19.76 13.02
C GLY A 242 -10.09 18.46 13.04
N LYS A 243 -10.90 18.18 12.00
CA LYS A 243 -11.64 16.92 11.90
C LYS A 243 -10.68 15.77 11.60
N ILE A 244 -10.56 14.82 12.52
CA ILE A 244 -9.76 13.60 12.31
C ILE A 244 -10.63 12.53 11.66
N ILE A 245 -10.16 12.03 10.52
CA ILE A 245 -10.67 10.87 9.82
C ILE A 245 -9.85 9.66 10.30
N ARG A 246 -10.42 8.92 11.25
CA ARG A 246 -10.01 7.56 11.61
C ARG A 246 -11.03 6.66 10.93
N LEU A 247 -10.70 6.12 9.78
CA LEU A 247 -11.65 5.26 9.07
C LEU A 247 -11.59 3.88 9.69
N TYR A 248 -12.31 3.76 10.80
CA TYR A 248 -12.80 2.54 11.37
C TYR A 248 -13.98 2.79 12.29
N SER A 249 -14.93 1.86 12.28
CA SER A 249 -15.28 1.16 13.52
C SER A 249 -16.20 0.01 13.13
N GLY A 250 -15.66 -1.21 13.05
CA GLY A 250 -16.49 -2.41 13.26
C GLY A 250 -17.35 -2.13 14.49
N GLY A 251 -18.66 -2.11 14.27
CA GLY A 251 -19.62 -1.74 15.30
C GLY A 251 -19.37 -2.56 16.56
N ARG A 252 -19.39 -1.90 17.70
CA ARG A 252 -19.99 -2.52 18.86
C ARG A 252 -21.47 -2.74 18.60
#